data_AF-A0A1F5JVZ1-F1
#
_entry.id   AF-A0A1F5JVZ1-F1
#
_cell.length_a   1.000
_cell.length_b   1.000
_cell.length_c   1.000
_cell.angle_alpha   90.00
_cell.angle_beta   90.00
_cell.angle_gamma   90.00
#
_symmetry.space_group_name_H-M   'P 1'
#
loop_
_entity.id
_entity.type
_entity.pdbx_description
1 polymer ?
#
loop_
_entity_poly.entity_id
_entity_poly.type
_entity_poly.pdbx_seq_one_letter_code
_entity_poly.pdbx_strand_id
1 'polypeptide(L)'
;MKLLPTRSIRQEFQDFSNSKRKQYLVAAILDFVLILVILIGGADSAKRLMTPLVSPLVNSVAAVFSQTVIGDSFAFIPGGSHNKYEDIDLNNLTALSFFDVPLNEEGDINFDSRGYRSFISEATLELFERARQKNVKIFLTLTAWEEDIIKNLLNSKDAQLKLADQISEEITSSGIDGITIDFEYPKGQGKSYQKKFTEFIGNLTDRVHKSNPNAKVAVAVPSSLSKNSSIYHPSDLSKKADQIFLIASDFIVPEVKNSSPLSPVYGFSEKEYWSTLSNLLGELLTKIATPKLVMERAWYGNGHNYPLYTPKDPAPEEEDKKASLVNLDSETIDRLVDGVPDKGKVGARISIPLIAKALEKEGILDSNVLAYALATIEHETDETFEPLEEINGRFSARRLGYEGGMNYFGRGYIQLTHLRNYKVIGERIGMGERLVKNPELAGTPEVAAAVLAAFFKDNNVANLASKGNFIAARRPVNPDLNGRSVARKALKYEVN
;
A
#
# COMPACT_ATOMS: atom_id res chain seq x y z
N MET A 1 8.77 -77.72 -81.55
CA MET A 1 8.49 -76.28 -81.39
C MET A 1 6.99 -76.12 -81.17
N LYS A 2 6.54 -75.94 -79.91
CA LYS A 2 5.15 -75.59 -79.59
C LYS A 2 5.19 -74.28 -78.80
N LEU A 3 4.67 -73.22 -79.42
CA LEU A 3 4.54 -71.88 -78.87
C LEU A 3 3.48 -71.88 -77.76
N LEU A 4 3.82 -71.26 -76.62
CA LEU A 4 2.88 -70.97 -75.54
C LEU A 4 1.94 -69.82 -75.96
N PRO A 5 0.66 -69.83 -75.55
CA PRO A 5 -0.26 -68.74 -75.87
C PRO A 5 -0.05 -67.54 -74.95
N THR A 6 0.02 -66.35 -75.56
CA THR A 6 0.04 -65.05 -74.90
C THR A 6 -1.36 -64.64 -74.46
N ARG A 7 -1.54 -64.35 -73.16
CA ARG A 7 -2.76 -63.69 -72.65
C ARG A 7 -2.74 -62.21 -73.03
N SER A 8 -3.90 -61.65 -73.36
CA SER A 8 -4.01 -60.22 -73.69
C SER A 8 -4.16 -59.37 -72.42
N ILE A 9 -3.55 -58.18 -72.43
CA ILE A 9 -3.56 -57.18 -71.35
C ILE A 9 -4.99 -56.82 -70.89
N ARG A 10 -5.99 -56.99 -71.75
CA ARG A 10 -7.41 -56.75 -71.44
C ARG A 10 -7.99 -57.78 -70.47
N GLN A 11 -7.53 -59.03 -70.52
CA GLN A 11 -7.91 -60.08 -69.56
C GLN A 11 -7.21 -59.88 -68.20
N GLU A 12 -5.97 -59.41 -68.19
CA GLU A 12 -5.29 -59.04 -66.94
C GLU A 12 -5.96 -57.85 -66.24
N PHE A 13 -6.48 -56.86 -66.98
CA PHE A 13 -7.19 -55.73 -66.40
C PHE A 13 -8.58 -56.09 -65.83
N GLN A 14 -9.30 -57.04 -66.44
CA GLN A 14 -10.58 -57.52 -65.89
C GLN A 14 -10.39 -58.39 -64.64
N ASP A 15 -9.36 -59.24 -64.60
CA ASP A 15 -9.00 -59.99 -63.39
C ASP A 15 -8.40 -59.09 -62.30
N PHE A 16 -7.78 -57.95 -62.69
CA PHE A 16 -7.28 -56.95 -61.75
C PHE A 16 -8.42 -56.25 -60.98
N SER A 17 -9.57 -56.01 -61.62
CA SER A 17 -10.71 -55.26 -61.07
C SER A 17 -11.64 -56.10 -60.19
N ASN A 18 -11.77 -57.41 -60.43
CA ASN A 18 -12.78 -58.28 -59.78
C ASN A 18 -12.27 -59.11 -58.58
N SER A 19 -11.05 -58.86 -58.11
CA SER A 19 -10.53 -59.58 -56.93
C SER A 19 -11.08 -58.94 -55.64
N LYS A 20 -11.93 -59.68 -54.91
CA LYS A 20 -12.38 -59.32 -53.54
C LYS A 20 -11.21 -58.84 -52.66
N ARG A 21 -10.02 -59.40 -52.86
CA ARG A 21 -8.78 -59.07 -52.13
C ARG A 21 -8.34 -57.62 -52.32
N LYS A 22 -8.57 -57.03 -53.49
CA LYS A 22 -8.25 -55.61 -53.76
C LYS A 22 -9.34 -54.66 -53.29
N GLN A 23 -10.61 -55.08 -53.31
CA GLN A 23 -11.68 -54.32 -52.68
C GLN A 23 -11.47 -54.25 -51.16
N TYR A 24 -11.05 -55.35 -50.53
CA TYR A 24 -10.63 -55.34 -49.12
C TYR A 24 -9.39 -54.48 -48.88
N LEU A 25 -8.42 -54.46 -49.81
CA LEU A 25 -7.24 -53.61 -49.68
C LEU A 25 -7.60 -52.11 -49.77
N VAL A 26 -8.46 -51.73 -50.71
CA VAL A 26 -8.94 -50.35 -50.85
C VAL A 26 -9.78 -49.93 -49.65
N ALA A 27 -10.66 -50.82 -49.16
CA ALA A 27 -11.42 -50.59 -47.93
C ALA A 27 -10.49 -50.42 -46.71
N ALA A 28 -9.49 -51.28 -46.56
CA ALA A 28 -8.50 -51.18 -45.48
C ALA A 28 -7.65 -49.89 -45.55
N ILE A 29 -7.30 -49.43 -46.76
CA ILE A 29 -6.60 -48.15 -46.95
C ILE A 29 -7.51 -46.98 -46.59
N LEU A 30 -8.78 -47.01 -47.01
CA LEU A 30 -9.76 -45.97 -46.65
C LEU A 30 -10.03 -45.94 -45.14
N ASP A 31 -10.17 -47.09 -44.49
CA ASP A 31 -10.32 -47.20 -43.04
C ASP A 31 -9.07 -46.69 -42.32
N PHE A 32 -7.87 -47.02 -42.81
CA PHE A 32 -6.62 -46.53 -42.24
C PHE A 32 -6.48 -45.02 -42.38
N VAL A 33 -6.85 -44.45 -43.54
CA VAL A 33 -6.87 -42.99 -43.75
C VAL A 33 -7.91 -42.32 -42.85
N LEU A 34 -9.10 -42.92 -42.69
CA LEU A 34 -10.14 -42.41 -41.80
C LEU A 34 -9.69 -42.42 -40.33
N ILE A 35 -9.04 -43.51 -39.90
CA ILE A 35 -8.40 -43.60 -38.58
C ILE A 35 -7.31 -42.55 -38.43
N LEU A 36 -6.48 -42.32 -39.45
CA LEU A 36 -5.46 -41.27 -39.41
C LEU A 36 -6.08 -39.87 -39.31
N VAL A 37 -7.18 -39.60 -40.03
CA VAL A 37 -7.93 -38.34 -39.95
C VAL A 37 -8.58 -38.17 -38.58
N ILE A 38 -9.05 -39.24 -37.94
CA ILE A 38 -9.57 -39.22 -36.56
C ILE A 38 -8.43 -39.05 -35.54
N LEU A 39 -7.24 -39.60 -35.77
CA LEU A 39 -6.11 -39.44 -34.86
C LEU A 39 -5.46 -38.05 -34.99
N ILE A 40 -5.39 -37.50 -36.21
CA ILE A 40 -4.81 -36.18 -36.50
C ILE A 40 -5.81 -35.05 -36.22
N GLY A 41 -7.08 -35.21 -36.59
CA GLY A 41 -8.14 -34.20 -36.43
C GLY A 41 -9.07 -34.43 -35.24
N GLY A 42 -9.06 -35.62 -34.64
CA GLY A 42 -9.92 -35.98 -33.51
C GLY A 42 -9.22 -35.96 -32.15
N ALA A 43 -7.95 -35.59 -32.05
CA ALA A 43 -7.29 -35.39 -30.75
C ALA A 43 -8.05 -34.35 -29.89
N ASP A 44 -8.58 -33.29 -30.51
CA ASP A 44 -9.35 -32.26 -29.81
C ASP A 44 -10.82 -32.65 -29.59
N SER A 45 -11.42 -33.41 -30.50
CA SER A 45 -12.80 -33.92 -30.38
C SER A 45 -12.91 -35.07 -29.37
N ALA A 46 -11.93 -35.97 -29.35
CA ALA A 46 -11.80 -37.02 -28.34
C ALA A 46 -11.46 -36.42 -26.97
N LYS A 47 -10.64 -35.37 -26.90
CA LYS A 47 -10.50 -34.57 -25.67
C LYS A 47 -11.86 -34.03 -25.22
N ARG A 48 -12.65 -33.39 -26.07
CA ARG A 48 -13.98 -32.86 -25.70
C ARG A 48 -14.96 -33.93 -25.20
N LEU A 49 -14.93 -35.14 -25.74
CA LEU A 49 -15.79 -36.26 -25.33
C LEU A 49 -15.28 -36.98 -24.07
N MET A 50 -13.97 -37.06 -23.90
CA MET A 50 -13.33 -37.72 -22.74
C MET A 50 -13.22 -36.78 -21.53
N THR A 51 -13.09 -35.47 -21.73
CA THR A 51 -12.91 -34.49 -20.62
C THR A 51 -13.98 -34.63 -19.53
N PRO A 52 -15.29 -34.76 -19.83
CA PRO A 52 -16.32 -34.96 -18.80
C PRO A 52 -16.23 -36.32 -18.09
N LEU A 53 -15.70 -37.35 -18.76
CA LEU A 53 -15.58 -38.71 -18.23
C LEU A 53 -14.32 -38.92 -17.39
N VAL A 54 -13.21 -38.26 -17.74
CA VAL A 54 -11.95 -38.37 -17.00
C VAL A 54 -11.77 -37.26 -15.97
N SER A 55 -12.45 -36.10 -16.08
CA SER A 55 -12.31 -35.01 -15.09
C SER A 55 -12.63 -35.44 -13.66
N PRO A 56 -13.70 -36.22 -13.37
CA PRO A 56 -13.94 -36.69 -12.01
C PRO A 56 -12.82 -37.60 -11.52
N LEU A 57 -12.27 -38.46 -12.39
CA LEU A 57 -11.23 -39.41 -12.05
C LEU A 57 -9.86 -38.73 -11.88
N VAL A 58 -9.51 -37.78 -12.73
CA VAL A 58 -8.28 -36.97 -12.65
C VAL A 58 -8.32 -36.05 -11.43
N ASN A 59 -9.46 -35.44 -11.12
CA ASN A 59 -9.63 -34.64 -9.90
C ASN A 59 -9.56 -35.52 -8.64
N SER A 60 -10.08 -36.74 -8.69
CA SER A 60 -9.99 -37.70 -7.57
C SER A 60 -8.57 -38.22 -7.35
N VAL A 61 -7.85 -38.53 -8.44
CA VAL A 61 -6.46 -39.01 -8.38
C VAL A 61 -5.50 -37.87 -8.03
N ALA A 62 -5.73 -36.65 -8.52
CA ALA A 62 -4.99 -35.45 -8.11
C ALA A 62 -5.24 -35.11 -6.62
N ALA A 63 -6.45 -35.35 -6.10
CA ALA A 63 -6.74 -35.19 -4.67
C ALA A 63 -6.04 -36.27 -3.81
N VAL A 64 -5.86 -37.49 -4.33
CA VAL A 64 -5.17 -38.59 -3.64
C VAL A 64 -3.63 -38.48 -3.73
N PHE A 65 -3.09 -37.81 -4.75
CA PHE A 65 -1.67 -37.52 -4.91
C PHE A 65 -1.29 -36.07 -4.60
N SER A 66 -2.21 -35.28 -4.05
CA SER A 66 -1.86 -34.02 -3.43
C SER A 66 -1.04 -34.36 -2.19
N GLN A 67 0.29 -34.45 -2.34
CA GLN A 67 1.17 -33.98 -1.29
C GLN A 67 0.56 -32.67 -0.81
N THR A 68 0.34 -32.56 0.49
CA THR A 68 0.00 -31.28 1.10
C THR A 68 1.19 -30.37 0.81
N VAL A 69 1.15 -29.64 -0.31
CA VAL A 69 1.98 -28.47 -0.48
C VAL A 69 1.43 -27.54 0.58
N ILE A 70 2.10 -27.49 1.73
CA ILE A 70 1.90 -26.42 2.70
C ILE A 70 2.42 -25.19 1.95
N GLY A 71 1.51 -24.53 1.20
CA GLY A 71 1.83 -23.31 0.50
C GLY A 71 2.23 -22.23 1.51
N ASP A 72 3.10 -21.33 1.09
CA ASP A 72 3.43 -20.16 1.90
C ASP A 72 2.13 -19.40 2.23
N SER A 73 1.88 -19.21 3.52
CA SER A 73 0.77 -18.39 4.02
C SER A 73 1.32 -17.01 4.36
N PHE A 74 0.94 -16.05 3.52
CA PHE A 74 1.46 -14.68 3.56
C PHE A 74 0.35 -13.70 3.88
N ALA A 75 0.63 -12.70 4.72
CA ALA A 75 -0.30 -11.63 5.04
C ALA A 75 0.35 -10.25 4.92
N PHE A 76 -0.35 -9.29 4.31
CA PHE A 76 -0.02 -7.87 4.46
C PHE A 76 -0.57 -7.36 5.78
N ILE A 77 0.26 -6.66 6.56
CA ILE A 77 -0.13 -6.06 7.83
C ILE A 77 -0.13 -4.53 7.68
N PRO A 78 -1.29 -3.86 7.78
CA PRO A 78 -1.36 -2.42 7.64
C PRO A 78 -0.63 -1.70 8.78
N GLY A 79 0.27 -0.78 8.43
CA GLY A 79 1.04 0.06 9.34
C GLY A 79 0.17 1.00 10.17
N GLY A 80 -1.01 1.36 9.66
CA GLY A 80 -1.97 2.19 10.39
C GLY A 80 -2.69 1.48 11.54
N SER A 81 -2.69 0.14 11.57
CA SER A 81 -3.54 -0.67 12.47
C SER A 81 -2.83 -1.15 13.74
N HIS A 82 -1.86 -0.37 14.25
CA HIS A 82 -1.02 -0.72 15.40
C HIS A 82 -1.82 -1.12 16.65
N ASN A 83 -2.96 -0.48 16.91
CA ASN A 83 -3.86 -0.78 18.03
C ASN A 83 -4.57 -2.14 17.94
N LYS A 84 -4.37 -2.89 16.85
CA LYS A 84 -4.93 -4.23 16.61
C LYS A 84 -3.86 -5.30 16.45
N TYR A 85 -2.58 -4.97 16.63
CA TYR A 85 -1.50 -5.93 16.41
C TYR A 85 -1.55 -7.10 17.38
N GLU A 86 -1.97 -6.87 18.63
CA GLU A 86 -2.13 -7.95 19.62
C GLU A 86 -3.11 -9.04 19.13
N ASP A 87 -4.14 -8.67 18.37
CA ASP A 87 -5.18 -9.56 17.85
C ASP A 87 -4.72 -10.41 16.64
N ILE A 88 -3.52 -10.16 16.10
CA ILE A 88 -3.01 -10.88 14.92
C ILE A 88 -2.60 -12.30 15.31
N ASP A 89 -3.31 -13.30 14.78
CA ASP A 89 -2.92 -14.71 14.89
C ASP A 89 -1.81 -15.06 13.90
N LEU A 90 -0.65 -15.39 14.45
CA LEU A 90 0.57 -15.71 13.71
C LEU A 90 0.80 -17.23 13.56
N ASN A 91 -0.03 -18.10 14.14
CA ASN A 91 0.23 -19.54 14.21
C ASN A 91 0.26 -20.23 12.84
N ASN A 92 -0.45 -19.68 11.87
CA ASN A 92 -0.61 -20.28 10.55
C ASN A 92 0.00 -19.43 9.43
N LEU A 93 0.89 -18.47 9.76
CA LEU A 93 1.61 -17.65 8.78
C LEU A 93 3.02 -18.20 8.57
N THR A 94 3.48 -18.28 7.33
CA THR A 94 4.89 -18.50 7.00
C THR A 94 5.62 -17.17 6.84
N ALA A 95 4.90 -16.12 6.42
CA ALA A 95 5.45 -14.79 6.25
C ALA A 95 4.39 -13.69 6.46
N LEU A 96 4.85 -12.50 6.80
CA LEU A 96 4.07 -11.27 6.78
C LEU A 96 4.85 -10.16 6.09
N SER A 97 4.16 -9.16 5.52
CA SER A 97 4.78 -7.95 5.01
C SER A 97 4.11 -6.73 5.62
N PHE A 98 4.90 -5.91 6.31
CA PHE A 98 4.45 -4.63 6.83
C PHE A 98 4.12 -3.69 5.67
N PHE A 99 2.89 -3.18 5.64
CA PHE A 99 2.38 -2.32 4.58
C PHE A 99 2.01 -0.94 5.13
N ASP A 100 2.72 0.13 4.85
CA ASP A 100 3.84 0.29 3.93
C ASP A 100 4.81 1.39 4.37
N VAL A 101 5.89 1.56 3.62
CA VAL A 101 6.78 2.72 3.67
C VAL A 101 6.92 3.31 2.26
N PRO A 102 6.48 4.55 2.00
CA PRO A 102 6.60 5.15 0.68
C PRO A 102 8.04 5.57 0.37
N LEU A 103 8.33 5.72 -0.92
CA LEU A 103 9.50 6.46 -1.40
C LEU A 103 9.27 7.97 -1.34
N ASN A 104 10.35 8.76 -1.25
CA ASN A 104 10.30 10.22 -1.38
C ASN A 104 10.43 10.68 -2.85
N GLU A 105 10.41 11.99 -3.08
CA GLU A 105 10.48 12.60 -4.43
C GLU A 105 11.77 12.23 -5.19
N GLU A 106 12.85 11.95 -4.47
CA GLU A 106 14.15 11.54 -4.99
C GLU A 106 14.23 10.03 -5.32
N GLY A 107 13.24 9.24 -4.92
CA GLY A 107 13.22 7.79 -5.08
C GLY A 107 13.98 7.02 -3.99
N ASP A 108 14.28 7.66 -2.85
CA ASP A 108 14.85 7.03 -1.66
C ASP A 108 13.73 6.49 -0.75
N ILE A 109 14.08 5.61 0.21
CA ILE A 109 13.17 5.28 1.32
C ILE A 109 12.80 6.57 2.07
N ASN A 110 11.51 6.85 2.21
CA ASN A 110 11.06 8.01 2.98
C ASN A 110 11.10 7.71 4.49
N PHE A 111 12.28 7.87 5.08
CA PHE A 111 12.51 7.71 6.51
C PHE A 111 11.72 8.71 7.39
N ASP A 112 11.19 9.77 6.78
CA ASP A 112 10.36 10.77 7.45
C ASP A 112 8.85 10.51 7.25
N SER A 113 8.47 9.42 6.58
CA SER A 113 7.06 9.06 6.34
C SER A 113 6.37 8.53 7.60
N ARG A 114 5.04 8.62 7.63
CA ARG A 114 4.22 7.96 8.67
C ARG A 114 4.42 6.44 8.64
N GLY A 115 4.48 5.87 7.44
CA GLY A 115 4.76 4.46 7.23
C GLY A 115 6.05 4.02 7.93
N TYR A 116 7.15 4.75 7.72
CA TYR A 116 8.44 4.39 8.33
C TYR A 116 8.41 4.56 9.85
N ARG A 117 7.77 5.61 10.36
CA ARG A 117 7.59 5.79 11.81
C ARG A 117 6.80 4.64 12.45
N SER A 118 5.75 4.17 11.77
CA SER A 118 4.98 3.02 12.26
C SER A 118 5.80 1.74 12.17
N PHE A 119 6.54 1.52 11.08
CA PHE A 119 7.41 0.37 10.89
C PHE A 119 8.43 0.19 12.03
N ILE A 120 9.03 1.29 12.51
CA ILE A 120 9.99 1.26 13.61
C ILE A 120 9.38 1.47 15.01
N SER A 121 8.05 1.45 15.14
CA SER A 121 7.36 1.68 16.41
C SER A 121 7.50 0.49 17.37
N GLU A 122 7.37 0.74 18.67
CA GLU A 122 7.41 -0.33 19.70
C GLU A 122 6.36 -1.42 19.42
N ALA A 123 5.13 -1.04 19.08
CA ALA A 123 4.07 -1.99 18.74
C ALA A 123 4.42 -2.89 17.54
N THR A 124 5.05 -2.32 16.51
CA THR A 124 5.49 -3.11 15.34
C THR A 124 6.66 -4.01 15.69
N LEU A 125 7.62 -3.53 16.48
CA LEU A 125 8.75 -4.33 16.94
C LEU A 125 8.28 -5.51 17.81
N GLU A 126 7.29 -5.31 18.68
CA GLU A 126 6.66 -6.38 19.46
C GLU A 126 5.93 -7.41 18.58
N LEU A 127 5.24 -6.95 17.53
CA LEU A 127 4.67 -7.85 16.52
C LEU A 127 5.77 -8.68 15.83
N PHE A 128 6.88 -8.05 15.45
CA PHE A 128 8.01 -8.73 14.82
C PHE A 128 8.66 -9.76 15.74
N GLU A 129 8.82 -9.46 17.04
CA GLU A 129 9.32 -10.43 18.01
C GLU A 129 8.38 -11.64 18.14
N ARG A 130 7.06 -11.43 18.22
CA ARG A 130 6.08 -12.54 18.23
C ARG A 130 6.12 -13.35 16.93
N ALA A 131 6.31 -12.69 15.79
CA ALA A 131 6.46 -13.35 14.49
C ALA A 131 7.72 -14.22 14.44
N ARG A 132 8.87 -13.70 14.88
CA ARG A 132 10.14 -14.44 14.97
C ARG A 132 10.03 -15.67 15.86
N GLN A 133 9.39 -15.56 17.02
CA GLN A 133 9.16 -16.69 17.94
C GLN A 133 8.38 -17.85 17.30
N LYS A 134 7.58 -17.56 16.27
CA LYS A 134 6.81 -18.52 15.50
C LYS A 134 7.45 -18.89 14.16
N ASN A 135 8.68 -18.45 13.91
CA ASN A 135 9.41 -18.62 12.64
C ASN A 135 8.68 -18.00 11.43
N VAL A 136 7.88 -16.97 11.65
CA VAL A 136 7.22 -16.20 10.58
C VAL A 136 8.24 -15.22 9.99
N LYS A 137 8.40 -15.26 8.67
CA LYS A 137 9.28 -14.35 7.93
C LYS A 137 8.69 -12.95 7.84
N ILE A 138 9.53 -11.92 7.99
CA ILE A 138 9.06 -10.53 8.01
C ILE A 138 9.58 -9.80 6.78
N PHE A 139 8.69 -9.16 6.05
CA PHE A 139 9.00 -8.31 4.92
C PHE A 139 8.56 -6.87 5.22
N LEU A 140 9.21 -5.91 4.57
CA LEU A 140 8.73 -4.53 4.51
C LEU A 140 8.25 -4.23 3.08
N THR A 141 7.05 -3.69 2.92
CA THR A 141 6.56 -3.22 1.62
C THR A 141 6.96 -1.77 1.37
N LEU A 142 7.68 -1.53 0.27
CA LEU A 142 7.97 -0.18 -0.22
C LEU A 142 7.02 0.20 -1.35
N THR A 143 6.42 1.37 -1.23
CA THR A 143 5.45 1.88 -2.21
C THR A 143 5.91 3.12 -2.94
N ALA A 144 5.44 3.27 -4.17
CA ALA A 144 5.54 4.50 -4.94
C ALA A 144 4.31 4.62 -5.84
N TRP A 145 3.59 5.73 -5.72
CA TRP A 145 2.31 5.96 -6.42
C TRP A 145 2.42 7.04 -7.50
N GLU A 146 3.36 7.96 -7.33
CA GLU A 146 3.57 9.06 -8.25
C GLU A 146 4.50 8.65 -9.39
N GLU A 147 4.06 8.92 -10.62
CA GLU A 147 4.81 8.62 -11.82
C GLU A 147 6.22 9.23 -11.81
N ASP A 148 6.35 10.46 -11.30
CA ASP A 148 7.62 11.19 -11.33
C ASP A 148 8.65 10.58 -10.37
N ILE A 149 8.21 10.07 -9.20
CA ILE A 149 9.06 9.31 -8.28
C ILE A 149 9.63 8.07 -8.97
N ILE A 150 8.75 7.28 -9.60
CA ILE A 150 9.15 6.04 -10.30
C ILE A 150 10.08 6.38 -11.47
N LYS A 151 9.81 7.45 -12.23
CA LYS A 151 10.67 7.90 -13.32
C LYS A 151 12.04 8.35 -12.85
N ASN A 152 12.11 9.14 -11.78
CA ASN A 152 13.36 9.63 -11.21
C ASN A 152 14.26 8.44 -10.83
N LEU A 153 13.69 7.43 -10.16
CA LEU A 153 14.37 6.19 -9.84
C LEU A 153 14.79 5.41 -11.08
N LEU A 154 13.87 5.08 -11.99
CA LEU A 154 14.14 4.18 -13.11
C LEU A 154 15.04 4.80 -14.20
N ASN A 155 15.18 6.13 -14.23
CA ASN A 155 16.07 6.83 -15.17
C ASN A 155 17.47 7.11 -14.61
N SER A 156 17.72 6.87 -13.32
CA SER A 156 18.99 7.18 -12.68
C SER A 156 19.63 5.92 -12.08
N LYS A 157 20.82 5.54 -12.57
CA LYS A 157 21.58 4.43 -12.00
C LYS A 157 22.03 4.72 -10.56
N ASP A 158 22.37 5.97 -10.27
CA ASP A 158 22.80 6.38 -8.93
C ASP A 158 21.64 6.29 -7.93
N ALA A 159 20.43 6.69 -8.34
CA ALA A 159 19.24 6.53 -7.51
C ALA A 159 18.93 5.05 -7.24
N GLN A 160 19.03 4.19 -8.27
CA GLN A 160 18.82 2.74 -8.11
C GLN A 160 19.84 2.11 -7.15
N LEU A 161 21.11 2.47 -7.27
CA LEU A 161 22.16 1.97 -6.39
C LEU A 161 21.95 2.45 -4.95
N LYS A 162 21.61 3.74 -4.78
CA LYS A 162 21.33 4.33 -3.47
C LYS A 162 20.14 3.67 -2.78
N LEU A 163 19.02 3.49 -3.49
CA LEU A 163 17.85 2.80 -2.94
C LEU A 163 18.17 1.34 -2.59
N ALA A 164 18.91 0.63 -3.45
CA ALA A 164 19.31 -0.75 -3.17
C ALA A 164 20.21 -0.88 -1.94
N ASP A 165 21.07 0.12 -1.69
CA ASP A 165 21.88 0.21 -0.48
C ASP A 165 21.05 0.48 0.76
N GLN A 166 20.12 1.44 0.69
CA GLN A 166 19.17 1.71 1.78
C GLN A 166 18.33 0.48 2.12
N ILE A 167 17.81 -0.24 1.12
CA ILE A 167 17.05 -1.47 1.33
C ILE A 167 17.91 -2.55 2.00
N SER A 168 19.15 -2.74 1.53
CA SER A 168 20.06 -3.72 2.12
C SER A 168 20.41 -3.41 3.58
N GLU A 169 20.63 -2.12 3.88
CA GLU A 169 20.86 -1.64 5.24
C GLU A 169 19.62 -1.84 6.11
N GLU A 170 18.43 -1.46 5.63
CA GLU A 170 17.17 -1.59 6.37
C GLU A 170 16.83 -3.05 6.68
N ILE A 171 17.03 -3.96 5.70
CA ILE A 171 16.88 -5.41 5.93
C ILE A 171 17.76 -5.87 7.10
N THR A 172 19.00 -5.40 7.13
CA THR A 172 19.99 -5.80 8.13
C THR A 172 19.71 -5.17 9.50
N SER A 173 19.42 -3.87 9.54
CA SER A 173 19.25 -3.10 10.77
C SER A 173 17.96 -3.45 11.50
N SER A 174 16.86 -3.65 10.76
CA SER A 174 15.56 -4.03 11.32
C SER A 174 15.43 -5.54 11.54
N GLY A 175 16.40 -6.35 11.07
CA GLY A 175 16.40 -7.80 11.20
C GLY A 175 15.18 -8.45 10.55
N ILE A 176 14.78 -7.93 9.39
CA ILE A 176 13.69 -8.47 8.57
C ILE A 176 14.27 -9.41 7.50
N ASP A 177 13.41 -10.24 6.90
CA ASP A 177 13.79 -11.28 5.96
C ASP A 177 13.68 -10.85 4.49
N GLY A 178 13.21 -9.64 4.20
CA GLY A 178 13.12 -9.18 2.82
C GLY A 178 12.31 -7.91 2.61
N ILE A 179 12.14 -7.58 1.33
CA ILE A 179 11.35 -6.42 0.88
C ILE A 179 10.31 -6.86 -0.14
N THR A 180 9.17 -6.17 -0.13
CA THR A 180 8.15 -6.24 -1.18
C THR A 180 8.13 -4.90 -1.92
N ILE A 181 8.31 -4.90 -3.23
CA ILE A 181 8.19 -3.69 -4.07
C ILE A 181 6.77 -3.62 -4.62
N ASP A 182 6.04 -2.57 -4.26
CA ASP A 182 4.67 -2.32 -4.70
C ASP A 182 4.52 -0.93 -5.33
N PHE A 183 4.85 -0.84 -6.62
CA PHE A 183 4.88 0.44 -7.35
C PHE A 183 3.67 0.57 -8.28
N GLU A 184 2.85 1.58 -8.07
CA GLU A 184 1.66 1.83 -8.85
C GLU A 184 1.92 2.90 -9.92
N TYR A 185 1.68 2.56 -11.19
CA TYR A 185 1.99 3.43 -12.34
C TYR A 185 0.72 3.85 -13.09
N PRO A 186 0.09 4.99 -12.74
CA PRO A 186 -1.29 5.27 -13.14
C PRO A 186 -1.47 5.86 -14.55
N LYS A 187 -0.43 6.43 -15.20
CA LYS A 187 -0.61 7.33 -16.38
C LYS A 187 -0.30 6.75 -17.76
N GLY A 188 -0.43 5.45 -17.96
CA GLY A 188 -0.50 4.93 -19.33
C GLY A 188 0.83 4.69 -20.05
N GLN A 189 1.98 5.10 -19.49
CA GLN A 189 3.30 5.06 -20.15
C GLN A 189 4.23 3.93 -19.66
N GLY A 190 3.75 3.02 -18.81
CA GLY A 190 4.60 2.03 -18.16
C GLY A 190 5.30 1.05 -19.11
N LYS A 191 4.78 0.85 -20.34
CA LYS A 191 5.37 -0.08 -21.32
C LYS A 191 6.82 0.27 -21.67
N SER A 192 7.17 1.55 -21.81
CA SER A 192 8.55 1.98 -22.11
C SER A 192 9.50 1.79 -20.91
N TYR A 193 8.95 1.61 -19.71
CA TYR A 193 9.69 1.40 -18.47
C TYR A 193 9.78 -0.07 -18.04
N GLN A 194 9.08 -1.00 -18.69
CA GLN A 194 9.09 -2.42 -18.33
C GLN A 194 10.49 -3.02 -18.23
N LYS A 195 11.34 -2.74 -19.22
CA LYS A 195 12.73 -3.20 -19.23
C LYS A 195 13.52 -2.57 -18.08
N LYS A 196 13.38 -1.26 -17.86
CA LYS A 196 14.08 -0.53 -16.79
C LYS A 196 13.68 -1.04 -15.41
N PHE A 197 12.38 -1.25 -15.19
CA PHE A 197 11.85 -1.79 -13.93
C PHE A 197 12.36 -3.22 -13.70
N THR A 198 12.32 -4.08 -14.72
CA THR A 198 12.84 -5.45 -14.63
C THR A 198 14.34 -5.48 -14.33
N GLU A 199 15.13 -4.62 -14.98
CA GLU A 199 16.57 -4.50 -14.73
C GLU A 199 16.85 -3.97 -13.32
N PHE A 200 16.09 -2.96 -12.86
CA PHE A 200 16.15 -2.47 -11.49
C PHE A 200 15.89 -3.58 -10.48
N ILE A 201 14.79 -4.35 -10.63
CA ILE A 201 14.49 -5.48 -9.73
C ILE A 201 15.62 -6.50 -9.73
N GLY A 202 16.17 -6.86 -10.90
CA GLY A 202 17.31 -7.77 -10.96
C GLY A 202 18.54 -7.25 -10.20
N ASN A 203 18.91 -5.99 -10.41
CA ASN A 203 20.04 -5.36 -9.72
C ASN A 203 19.81 -5.25 -8.20
N LEU A 204 18.58 -4.96 -7.79
CA LEU A 204 18.16 -4.91 -6.39
C LEU A 204 18.30 -6.30 -5.75
N THR A 205 17.76 -7.34 -6.37
CA THR A 205 17.88 -8.73 -5.90
C THR A 205 19.35 -9.15 -5.75
N ASP A 206 20.17 -8.87 -6.76
CA ASP A 206 21.61 -9.19 -6.72
C ASP A 206 22.32 -8.45 -5.57
N ARG A 207 21.95 -7.18 -5.32
CA ARG A 207 22.53 -6.36 -4.25
C ARG A 207 22.10 -6.86 -2.86
N VAL A 208 20.81 -7.19 -2.69
CA VAL A 208 20.26 -7.75 -1.44
C VAL A 208 20.87 -9.10 -1.13
N HIS A 209 20.98 -10.02 -2.10
CA HIS A 209 21.62 -11.31 -1.87
C HIS A 209 23.12 -11.21 -1.58
N LYS A 210 23.79 -10.19 -2.12
CA LYS A 210 25.21 -9.94 -1.81
C LYS A 210 25.41 -9.51 -0.36
N SER A 211 24.48 -8.73 0.22
CA SER A 211 24.55 -8.30 1.62
C SER A 211 23.99 -9.36 2.58
N ASN A 212 22.88 -9.99 2.22
CA ASN A 212 22.23 -11.05 2.98
C ASN A 212 21.69 -12.14 2.03
N PRO A 213 22.40 -13.28 1.87
CA PRO A 213 22.00 -14.37 0.98
C PRO A 213 20.66 -15.04 1.31
N ASN A 214 20.12 -14.82 2.51
CA ASN A 214 18.85 -15.39 2.95
C ASN A 214 17.67 -14.40 2.79
N ALA A 215 17.95 -13.12 2.55
CA ALA A 215 16.91 -12.12 2.34
C ALA A 215 16.27 -12.29 0.96
N LYS A 216 14.97 -11.97 0.84
CA LYS A 216 14.23 -12.09 -0.42
C LYS A 216 13.76 -10.73 -0.93
N VAL A 217 13.73 -10.59 -2.25
CA VAL A 217 13.09 -9.47 -2.96
C VAL A 217 11.84 -9.98 -3.67
N ALA A 218 10.70 -9.44 -3.25
CA ALA A 218 9.42 -9.75 -3.85
C ALA A 218 8.84 -8.54 -4.58
N VAL A 219 7.96 -8.79 -5.55
CA VAL A 219 7.28 -7.75 -6.32
C VAL A 219 5.78 -7.99 -6.29
N ALA A 220 5.02 -7.00 -5.85
CA ALA A 220 3.57 -6.99 -5.97
C ALA A 220 3.20 -6.65 -7.42
N VAL A 221 2.39 -7.50 -8.04
CA VAL A 221 1.98 -7.39 -9.45
C VAL A 221 0.46 -7.38 -9.50
N PRO A 222 -0.17 -6.34 -10.07
CA PRO A 222 -1.62 -6.27 -10.20
C PRO A 222 -2.13 -7.30 -11.21
N SER A 223 -3.31 -7.85 -10.94
CA SER A 223 -3.95 -8.85 -11.82
C SER A 223 -4.40 -8.28 -13.18
N SER A 224 -4.70 -6.98 -13.23
CA SER A 224 -5.14 -6.29 -14.44
C SER A 224 -3.99 -5.52 -15.08
N LEU A 225 -3.17 -6.23 -15.84
CA LEU A 225 -2.08 -5.62 -16.61
C LEU A 225 -2.61 -5.06 -17.92
N SER A 226 -2.76 -3.74 -17.98
CA SER A 226 -3.07 -3.05 -19.22
C SER A 226 -1.93 -3.21 -20.23
N LYS A 227 -2.24 -3.81 -21.41
CA LYS A 227 -1.25 -4.22 -22.43
C LYS A 227 -0.29 -3.12 -22.92
N ASN A 228 -0.65 -1.85 -22.74
CA ASN A 228 0.13 -0.72 -23.23
C ASN A 228 0.66 0.23 -22.16
N SER A 229 0.38 -0.03 -20.88
CA SER A 229 0.54 1.00 -19.85
C SER A 229 1.16 0.54 -18.53
N SER A 230 1.32 -0.76 -18.33
CA SER A 230 1.93 -1.31 -17.12
C SER A 230 3.46 -1.37 -17.18
N ILE A 231 4.14 -1.08 -16.06
CA ILE A 231 5.60 -1.27 -15.88
C ILE A 231 5.98 -2.74 -15.65
N TYR A 232 5.01 -3.62 -15.48
CA TYR A 232 5.25 -5.03 -15.16
C TYR A 232 5.43 -5.87 -16.43
N HIS A 233 6.54 -6.61 -16.50
CA HIS A 233 6.73 -7.69 -17.47
C HIS A 233 6.86 -9.03 -16.71
N PRO A 234 5.74 -9.73 -16.42
CA PRO A 234 5.71 -10.82 -15.45
C PRO A 234 6.70 -11.96 -15.72
N SER A 235 6.92 -12.31 -16.99
CA SER A 235 7.85 -13.39 -17.36
C SER A 235 9.30 -13.04 -17.03
N ASP A 236 9.70 -11.78 -17.20
CA ASP A 236 11.08 -11.40 -16.89
C ASP A 236 11.24 -11.05 -15.42
N LEU A 237 10.23 -10.45 -14.78
CA LEU A 237 10.20 -10.25 -13.33
C LEU A 237 10.29 -11.59 -12.59
N SER A 238 9.59 -12.63 -13.04
CA SER A 238 9.68 -13.97 -12.45
C SER A 238 11.09 -14.57 -12.54
N LYS A 239 11.94 -14.11 -13.46
CA LYS A 239 13.35 -14.54 -13.55
C LYS A 239 14.27 -13.74 -12.62
N LYS A 240 13.86 -12.55 -12.19
CA LYS A 240 14.69 -11.56 -11.48
C LYS A 240 14.33 -11.38 -10.01
N ALA A 241 13.06 -11.46 -9.66
CA ALA A 241 12.60 -11.43 -8.26
C ALA A 241 12.64 -12.84 -7.65
N ASP A 242 12.70 -12.92 -6.33
CA ASP A 242 12.56 -14.18 -5.59
C ASP A 242 11.12 -14.64 -5.52
N GLN A 243 10.19 -13.69 -5.35
CA GLN A 243 8.77 -13.94 -5.26
C GLN A 243 7.97 -12.90 -6.06
N ILE A 244 6.83 -13.33 -6.59
CA ILE A 244 5.83 -12.48 -7.23
C ILE A 244 4.55 -12.60 -6.41
N PHE A 245 4.14 -11.50 -5.78
CA PHE A 245 2.85 -11.38 -5.11
C PHE A 245 1.82 -10.90 -6.12
N LEU A 246 0.99 -11.82 -6.61
CA LEU A 246 -0.09 -11.49 -7.53
C LEU A 246 -1.29 -10.96 -6.75
N ILE A 247 -1.61 -9.68 -6.91
CA ILE A 247 -2.79 -9.01 -6.35
C ILE A 247 -4.01 -9.47 -7.18
N ALA A 248 -4.62 -10.58 -6.77
CA ALA A 248 -5.73 -11.25 -7.45
C ALA A 248 -7.09 -10.70 -7.00
N SER A 249 -7.20 -9.38 -6.99
CA SER A 249 -8.38 -8.61 -6.60
C SER A 249 -8.54 -7.39 -7.52
N ASP A 250 -9.56 -6.56 -7.27
CA ASP A 250 -9.84 -5.30 -7.99
C ASP A 250 -9.85 -5.42 -9.52
N PHE A 251 -10.39 -6.53 -10.03
CA PHE A 251 -10.53 -6.74 -11.47
C PHE A 251 -11.44 -5.70 -12.10
N ILE A 252 -11.05 -5.19 -13.28
CA ILE A 252 -11.86 -4.23 -14.02
C ILE A 252 -13.19 -4.89 -14.42
N VAL A 253 -14.30 -4.38 -13.88
CA VAL A 253 -15.66 -4.82 -14.19
C VAL A 253 -16.35 -3.74 -15.05
N PRO A 254 -17.04 -4.09 -16.14
CA PRO A 254 -17.89 -3.12 -16.83
C PRO A 254 -18.94 -2.54 -15.89
N GLU A 255 -19.22 -1.24 -16.01
CA GLU A 255 -20.14 -0.50 -15.13
C GLU A 255 -21.52 -1.16 -14.97
N VAL A 256 -22.02 -1.76 -16.06
CA VAL A 256 -23.29 -2.52 -16.11
C VAL A 256 -23.27 -3.83 -15.30
N LYS A 257 -22.13 -4.22 -14.72
CA LYS A 257 -21.88 -5.44 -13.94
C LYS A 257 -21.27 -5.15 -12.56
N ASN A 258 -21.39 -3.91 -12.07
CA ASN A 258 -20.81 -3.38 -10.83
C ASN A 258 -21.17 -4.10 -9.51
N SER A 259 -21.98 -5.16 -9.54
CA SER A 259 -22.23 -6.07 -8.40
C SER A 259 -21.40 -7.36 -8.45
N SER A 260 -20.34 -7.40 -9.26
CA SER A 260 -19.51 -8.61 -9.43
C SER A 260 -18.52 -8.83 -8.27
N PRO A 261 -18.18 -10.09 -7.94
CA PRO A 261 -17.14 -10.42 -6.97
C PRO A 261 -15.81 -9.69 -7.21
N LEU A 262 -15.22 -9.16 -6.13
CA LEU A 262 -13.93 -8.46 -6.11
C LEU A 262 -12.73 -9.38 -6.42
N SER A 263 -12.73 -10.58 -5.86
CA SER A 263 -11.63 -11.56 -5.96
C SER A 263 -12.20 -12.96 -6.30
N PRO A 264 -12.68 -13.14 -7.55
CA PRO A 264 -13.25 -14.41 -8.01
C PRO A 264 -12.16 -15.48 -8.19
N VAL A 265 -12.29 -16.60 -7.48
CA VAL A 265 -11.37 -17.75 -7.60
C VAL A 265 -11.69 -18.62 -8.83
N TYR A 266 -12.98 -18.73 -9.17
CA TYR A 266 -13.46 -19.48 -10.32
C TYR A 266 -14.55 -18.68 -11.04
N GLY A 267 -14.49 -18.61 -12.37
CA GLY A 267 -15.59 -18.10 -13.18
C GLY A 267 -16.64 -19.18 -13.41
N PHE A 268 -17.79 -19.11 -12.74
CA PHE A 268 -18.97 -19.88 -13.13
C PHE A 268 -19.90 -18.97 -13.96
N SER A 269 -19.82 -19.06 -15.29
CA SER A 269 -20.98 -19.01 -16.21
C SER A 269 -20.52 -18.91 -17.66
N GLU A 270 -21.38 -19.33 -18.58
CA GLU A 270 -21.24 -19.23 -20.05
C GLU A 270 -21.20 -17.77 -20.59
N LYS A 271 -21.01 -16.75 -19.74
CA LYS A 271 -20.99 -15.34 -20.14
C LYS A 271 -19.57 -14.85 -20.40
N GLU A 272 -19.40 -14.09 -21.49
CA GLU A 272 -18.13 -13.56 -22.02
C GLU A 272 -17.17 -12.96 -20.97
N TYR A 273 -17.68 -12.19 -20.00
CA TYR A 273 -16.85 -11.55 -18.97
C TYR A 273 -16.06 -12.53 -18.10
N TRP A 274 -16.71 -13.59 -17.60
CA TRP A 274 -16.07 -14.57 -16.71
C TRP A 274 -15.03 -15.43 -17.43
N SER A 275 -15.27 -15.70 -18.71
CA SER A 275 -14.30 -16.32 -19.61
C SER A 275 -13.07 -15.41 -19.80
N THR A 276 -13.28 -14.13 -20.11
CA THR A 276 -12.21 -13.14 -20.27
C THR A 276 -11.36 -13.00 -19.00
N LEU A 277 -12.00 -12.96 -17.84
CA LEU A 277 -11.31 -12.86 -16.56
C LEU A 277 -10.46 -14.09 -16.24
N SER A 278 -11.03 -15.28 -16.44
CA SER A 278 -10.32 -16.55 -16.23
C SER A 278 -9.15 -16.71 -17.20
N ASN A 279 -9.31 -16.26 -18.45
CA ASN A 279 -8.25 -16.26 -19.45
C ASN A 279 -7.14 -15.25 -19.10
N LEU A 280 -7.48 -14.06 -18.60
CA LEU A 280 -6.50 -13.05 -18.19
C LEU A 280 -5.62 -13.56 -17.04
N LEU A 281 -6.25 -14.10 -15.98
CA LEU A 281 -5.54 -14.72 -14.87
C LEU A 281 -4.74 -15.92 -15.33
N GLY A 282 -5.33 -16.83 -16.12
CA GLY A 282 -4.63 -17.98 -16.68
C GLY A 282 -3.39 -17.59 -17.47
N GLU A 283 -3.49 -16.59 -18.35
CA GLU A 283 -2.35 -16.05 -19.12
C GLU A 283 -1.26 -15.51 -18.19
N LEU A 284 -1.63 -14.76 -17.15
CA LEU A 284 -0.68 -14.20 -16.19
C LEU A 284 0.03 -15.31 -15.39
N LEU A 285 -0.70 -16.34 -14.98
CA LEU A 285 -0.15 -17.49 -14.26
C LEU A 285 0.83 -18.29 -15.11
N THR A 286 0.61 -18.41 -16.42
CA THR A 286 1.59 -19.08 -17.31
C THR A 286 2.91 -18.31 -17.44
N LYS A 287 2.94 -17.02 -17.07
CA LYS A 287 4.13 -16.17 -17.16
C LYS A 287 4.95 -16.17 -15.87
N ILE A 288 4.40 -16.62 -14.75
CA ILE A 288 5.07 -16.62 -13.45
C ILE A 288 5.47 -18.07 -13.11
N ALA A 289 6.72 -18.29 -12.73
CA ALA A 289 7.17 -19.60 -12.28
C ALA A 289 6.46 -19.97 -10.98
N THR A 290 5.77 -21.12 -10.97
CA THR A 290 4.93 -21.57 -9.85
C THR A 290 5.62 -21.54 -8.47
N PRO A 291 6.90 -21.93 -8.32
CA PRO A 291 7.58 -21.87 -7.02
C PRO A 291 7.79 -20.44 -6.48
N LYS A 292 7.62 -19.41 -7.32
CA LYS A 292 7.79 -18.00 -6.96
C LYS A 292 6.47 -17.27 -6.81
N LEU A 293 5.34 -17.90 -7.14
CA LEU A 293 4.04 -17.26 -7.12
C LEU A 293 3.44 -17.33 -5.72
N VAL A 294 3.06 -16.17 -5.19
CA VAL A 294 2.13 -16.05 -4.06
C VAL A 294 0.92 -15.30 -4.58
N MET A 295 -0.28 -15.88 -4.42
CA MET A 295 -1.51 -15.29 -4.93
C MET A 295 -2.34 -14.73 -3.77
N GLU A 296 -2.78 -13.49 -3.92
CA GLU A 296 -3.64 -12.83 -2.94
C GLU A 296 -5.03 -13.48 -2.86
N ARG A 297 -5.61 -13.45 -1.67
CA ARG A 297 -7.04 -13.63 -1.45
C ARG A 297 -7.54 -12.41 -0.67
N ALA A 298 -8.36 -11.58 -1.29
CA ALA A 298 -8.86 -10.36 -0.66
C ALA A 298 -9.72 -10.66 0.57
N TRP A 299 -9.43 -9.98 1.69
CA TRP A 299 -10.22 -10.00 2.93
C TRP A 299 -11.09 -8.75 3.10
N TYR A 300 -11.31 -8.02 2.02
CA TYR A 300 -12.12 -6.81 1.95
C TYR A 300 -13.10 -6.86 0.77
N GLY A 301 -14.02 -5.89 0.71
CA GLY A 301 -14.92 -5.67 -0.42
C GLY A 301 -15.02 -4.17 -0.71
N ASN A 302 -15.22 -3.80 -1.98
CA ASN A 302 -15.30 -2.40 -2.42
C ASN A 302 -16.75 -1.93 -2.68
N GLY A 303 -17.74 -2.54 -2.01
CA GLY A 303 -19.17 -2.30 -2.23
C GLY A 303 -19.61 -0.83 -2.07
N HIS A 304 -18.88 -0.03 -1.31
CA HIS A 304 -19.11 1.42 -1.19
C HIS A 304 -18.92 2.17 -2.52
N ASN A 305 -18.10 1.66 -3.44
CA ASN A 305 -17.90 2.25 -4.77
C ASN A 305 -19.03 1.90 -5.75
N TYR A 306 -19.93 0.98 -5.37
CA TYR A 306 -20.97 0.43 -6.23
C TYR A 306 -22.33 0.37 -5.53
N PRO A 307 -22.91 1.53 -5.13
CA PRO A 307 -24.25 1.55 -4.57
C PRO A 307 -25.24 0.96 -5.58
N LEU A 308 -26.01 -0.05 -5.15
CA LEU A 308 -27.09 -0.62 -5.95
C LEU A 308 -28.06 0.50 -6.34
N TYR A 309 -28.38 0.61 -7.63
CA TYR A 309 -29.36 1.55 -8.16
C TYR A 309 -30.74 1.27 -7.53
N THR A 310 -31.06 1.95 -6.43
CA THR A 310 -32.45 2.24 -6.05
C THR A 310 -32.94 3.40 -6.93
N PRO A 311 -34.24 3.46 -7.30
CA PRO A 311 -34.79 4.65 -7.97
C PRO A 311 -34.37 5.86 -7.16
N LYS A 312 -33.76 6.86 -7.82
CA LYS A 312 -33.24 8.07 -7.18
C LYS A 312 -34.33 8.65 -6.28
N ASP A 313 -34.19 8.46 -4.97
CA ASP A 313 -34.60 9.51 -4.04
C ASP A 313 -33.99 10.83 -4.56
N PRO A 314 -34.70 11.96 -4.43
CA PRO A 314 -34.17 13.25 -4.83
C PRO A 314 -32.73 13.33 -4.32
N ALA A 315 -31.82 13.72 -5.21
CA ALA A 315 -30.39 13.73 -4.92
C ALA A 315 -30.20 14.33 -3.52
N PRO A 316 -29.54 13.63 -2.58
CA PRO A 316 -29.16 14.29 -1.35
C PRO A 316 -28.40 15.54 -1.79
N GLU A 317 -28.82 16.70 -1.27
CA GLU A 317 -28.08 17.93 -1.46
C GLU A 317 -26.60 17.60 -1.22
N GLU A 318 -25.71 18.09 -2.10
CA GLU A 318 -24.28 17.92 -1.90
C GLU A 318 -23.93 18.46 -0.51
N GLU A 319 -23.84 17.57 0.48
CA GLU A 319 -23.14 17.87 1.71
C GLU A 319 -21.68 18.04 1.29
N ASP A 320 -21.26 19.29 1.28
CA ASP A 320 -19.86 19.70 1.26
C ASP A 320 -19.05 18.69 2.08
N LYS A 321 -18.22 17.88 1.42
CA LYS A 321 -17.24 16.98 2.05
C LYS A 321 -16.09 17.78 2.67
N LYS A 322 -16.41 18.81 3.45
CA LYS A 322 -15.72 19.13 4.68
C LYS A 322 -16.57 18.54 5.78
N ALA A 323 -16.36 17.25 6.09
CA ALA A 323 -16.76 16.74 7.40
C ALA A 323 -16.13 17.70 8.40
N SER A 324 -16.99 18.53 8.94
CA SER A 324 -16.59 19.71 9.62
C SER A 324 -16.18 19.18 10.98
N LEU A 325 -14.87 19.15 11.26
CA LEU A 325 -14.31 18.84 12.58
C LEU A 325 -14.75 19.90 13.65
N VAL A 326 -15.81 20.66 13.36
CA VAL A 326 -16.34 21.85 14.05
C VAL A 326 -16.75 21.50 15.49
N ASN A 327 -17.12 20.26 15.74
CA ASN A 327 -17.35 19.76 17.10
C ASN A 327 -16.79 18.35 17.19
N LEU A 328 -15.59 18.22 17.76
CA LEU A 328 -15.12 16.92 18.24
C LEU A 328 -16.20 16.39 19.19
N ASP A 329 -16.81 15.25 18.86
CA ASP A 329 -17.77 14.61 19.75
C ASP A 329 -17.08 14.16 21.05
N SER A 330 -17.88 13.86 22.07
CA SER A 330 -17.35 13.48 23.38
C SER A 330 -16.47 12.23 23.32
N GLU A 331 -16.80 11.28 22.43
CA GLU A 331 -16.04 10.04 22.25
C GLU A 331 -14.65 10.31 21.66
N THR A 332 -14.57 11.20 20.66
CA THR A 332 -13.32 11.64 20.05
C THR A 332 -12.46 12.39 21.06
N ILE A 333 -13.07 13.26 21.87
CA ILE A 333 -12.35 13.97 22.95
C ILE A 333 -11.81 12.96 23.97
N ASP A 334 -12.63 12.01 24.42
CA ASP A 334 -12.20 10.99 25.39
C ASP A 334 -11.04 10.15 24.85
N ARG A 335 -11.13 9.70 23.60
CA ARG A 335 -10.05 8.97 22.93
C ARG A 335 -8.76 9.80 22.84
N LEU A 336 -8.85 11.09 22.51
CA LEU A 336 -7.68 11.96 22.44
C LEU A 336 -7.07 12.19 23.82
N VAL A 337 -7.91 12.37 24.86
CA VAL A 337 -7.47 12.51 26.25
C VAL A 337 -6.84 11.22 26.78
N ASP A 338 -7.31 10.05 26.37
CA ASP A 338 -6.70 8.76 26.73
C ASP A 338 -5.27 8.62 26.20
N GLY A 339 -4.97 9.23 25.05
CA GLY A 339 -3.60 9.30 24.50
C GLY A 339 -2.65 10.25 25.25
N VAL A 340 -3.16 11.09 26.15
CA VAL A 340 -2.39 12.07 26.93
C VAL A 340 -1.80 11.42 28.20
N PRO A 341 -0.53 11.71 28.57
CA PRO A 341 0.02 11.27 29.85
C PRO A 341 -0.85 11.68 31.04
N ASP A 342 -0.91 10.86 32.09
CA ASP A 342 -1.86 11.07 33.21
C ASP A 342 -1.80 12.48 33.82
N LYS A 343 -0.60 13.06 33.93
CA LYS A 343 -0.42 14.43 34.45
C LYS A 343 -1.08 15.53 33.61
N GLY A 344 -1.34 15.27 32.32
CA GLY A 344 -1.91 16.22 31.38
C GLY A 344 -3.39 16.03 31.07
N LYS A 345 -4.03 14.94 31.52
CA LYS A 345 -5.41 14.61 31.12
C LYS A 345 -6.43 15.70 31.44
N VAL A 346 -6.29 16.34 32.60
CA VAL A 346 -7.18 17.45 33.01
C VAL A 346 -7.00 18.66 32.10
N GLY A 347 -5.75 19.09 31.87
CA GLY A 347 -5.42 20.18 30.96
C GLY A 347 -5.92 19.89 29.55
N ALA A 348 -5.64 18.70 29.03
CA ALA A 348 -6.05 18.27 27.70
C ALA A 348 -7.57 18.32 27.49
N ARG A 349 -8.36 17.92 28.49
CA ARG A 349 -9.83 17.94 28.40
C ARG A 349 -10.41 19.34 28.26
N ILE A 350 -9.70 20.35 28.77
CA ILE A 350 -10.04 21.77 28.60
C ILE A 350 -9.48 22.29 27.27
N SER A 351 -8.23 21.96 26.98
CA SER A 351 -7.45 22.56 25.89
C SER A 351 -7.84 22.01 24.50
N ILE A 352 -8.08 20.71 24.35
CA ILE A 352 -8.37 20.06 23.06
C ILE A 352 -9.54 20.73 22.30
N PRO A 353 -10.71 20.97 22.92
CA PRO A 353 -11.81 21.65 22.24
C PRO A 353 -11.46 23.08 21.79
N LEU A 354 -10.68 23.80 22.60
CA LEU A 354 -10.25 25.17 22.29
C LEU A 354 -9.25 25.20 21.13
N ILE A 355 -8.34 24.22 21.08
CA ILE A 355 -7.35 24.06 20.01
C ILE A 355 -8.05 23.73 18.70
N ALA A 356 -8.94 22.74 18.70
CA ALA A 356 -9.71 22.37 17.51
C ALA A 356 -10.48 23.58 16.95
N LYS A 357 -11.21 24.29 17.81
CA LYS A 357 -11.93 25.53 17.44
C LYS A 357 -11.01 26.62 16.88
N ALA A 358 -9.81 26.79 17.44
CA ALA A 358 -8.85 27.78 16.95
C ALA A 358 -8.27 27.40 15.58
N LEU A 359 -7.91 26.14 15.36
CA LEU A 359 -7.46 25.61 14.07
C LEU A 359 -8.55 25.74 13.00
N GLU A 360 -9.80 25.50 13.39
CA GLU A 360 -10.96 25.61 12.52
C GLU A 360 -11.20 27.06 12.08
N LYS A 361 -11.15 28.00 13.03
CA LYS A 361 -11.25 29.44 12.76
C LYS A 361 -10.19 29.91 11.76
N GLU A 362 -9.00 29.31 11.81
CA GLU A 362 -7.92 29.57 10.87
C GLU A 362 -8.06 28.77 9.55
N GLY A 363 -9.04 27.88 9.42
CA GLY A 363 -9.30 27.08 8.22
C GLY A 363 -8.23 26.02 7.96
N ILE A 364 -7.53 25.58 9.00
CA ILE A 364 -6.42 24.63 8.94
C ILE A 364 -6.68 23.35 9.76
N LEU A 365 -7.90 23.17 10.25
CA LEU A 365 -8.26 21.98 11.00
C LEU A 365 -8.35 20.77 10.07
N ASP A 366 -7.44 19.83 10.32
CA ASP A 366 -7.26 18.54 9.67
C ASP A 366 -6.78 17.55 10.74
N SER A 367 -7.02 16.25 10.57
CA SER A 367 -6.70 15.25 11.58
C SER A 367 -5.19 15.22 11.89
N ASN A 368 -4.33 15.38 10.88
CA ASN A 368 -2.88 15.40 11.09
C ASN A 368 -2.41 16.71 11.71
N VAL A 369 -3.06 17.82 11.36
CA VAL A 369 -2.77 19.13 11.98
C VAL A 369 -3.15 19.12 13.46
N LEU A 370 -4.33 18.57 13.81
CA LEU A 370 -4.76 18.42 15.20
C LEU A 370 -3.79 17.50 15.97
N ALA A 371 -3.47 16.33 15.41
CA ALA A 371 -2.54 15.38 16.04
C ALA A 371 -1.16 16.01 16.31
N TYR A 372 -0.65 16.77 15.34
CA TYR A 372 0.63 17.47 15.48
C TYR A 372 0.56 18.65 16.48
N ALA A 373 -0.57 19.37 16.53
CA ALA A 373 -0.78 20.42 17.53
C ALA A 373 -0.75 19.86 18.95
N LEU A 374 -1.46 18.74 19.19
CA LEU A 374 -1.47 18.07 20.49
C LEU A 374 -0.10 17.52 20.88
N ALA A 375 0.65 16.95 19.93
CA ALA A 375 2.02 16.51 20.17
C ALA A 375 2.98 17.65 20.49
N THR A 376 2.82 18.80 19.81
CA THR A 376 3.59 20.02 20.10
C THR A 376 3.29 20.49 21.52
N ILE A 377 2.02 20.51 21.91
CA ILE A 377 1.61 20.90 23.27
C ILE A 377 2.15 19.93 24.31
N GLU A 378 2.01 18.63 24.12
CA GLU A 378 2.58 17.61 25.01
C GLU A 378 4.08 17.87 25.22
N HIS A 379 4.80 18.22 24.16
CA HIS A 379 6.23 18.49 24.24
C HIS A 379 6.58 19.82 24.91
N GLU A 380 5.90 20.90 24.54
CA GLU A 380 6.23 22.27 24.99
C GLU A 380 5.70 22.59 26.40
N THR A 381 4.71 21.84 26.88
CA THR A 381 4.05 22.08 28.18
C THR A 381 4.48 21.12 29.27
N ASP A 382 5.61 20.42 29.09
CA ASP A 382 6.02 19.31 29.97
C ASP A 382 4.83 18.35 30.22
N GLU A 383 4.15 17.98 29.14
CA GLU A 383 3.02 17.04 29.11
C GLU A 383 1.81 17.41 29.98
N THR A 384 1.74 18.63 30.52
CA THR A 384 0.60 19.11 31.34
C THR A 384 -0.61 19.51 30.50
N PHE A 385 -0.41 19.84 29.22
CA PHE A 385 -1.45 20.41 28.35
C PHE A 385 -2.05 21.74 28.87
N GLU A 386 -1.36 22.38 29.81
CA GLU A 386 -1.67 23.71 30.31
C GLU A 386 -0.70 24.72 29.69
N PRO A 387 -1.16 25.91 29.27
CA PRO A 387 -0.25 26.93 28.75
C PRO A 387 0.72 27.36 29.85
N LEU A 388 2.02 27.23 29.60
CA LEU A 388 3.04 27.50 30.62
C LEU A 388 3.62 28.90 30.50
N GLU A 389 3.96 29.47 31.65
CA GLU A 389 4.88 30.59 31.77
C GLU A 389 6.32 30.07 31.90
N GLU A 390 7.27 30.68 31.18
CA GLU A 390 8.69 30.30 31.26
C GLU A 390 9.21 30.40 32.71
N ILE A 391 9.82 29.31 33.22
CA ILE A 391 10.44 29.29 34.55
C ILE A 391 11.55 30.34 34.61
N ASN A 392 11.47 31.26 35.59
CA ASN A 392 12.34 32.44 35.69
C ASN A 392 12.28 33.37 34.47
N GLY A 393 11.18 33.39 33.71
CA GLY A 393 11.06 34.12 32.45
C GLY A 393 11.42 35.61 32.54
N ARG A 394 11.08 36.29 33.65
CA ARG A 394 11.51 37.70 33.89
C ARG A 394 13.03 37.86 33.91
N PHE A 395 13.73 36.92 34.54
CA PHE A 395 15.19 36.89 34.57
C PHE A 395 15.76 36.55 33.19
N SER A 396 15.20 35.56 32.49
CA SER A 396 15.56 35.24 31.09
C SER A 396 15.41 36.43 30.17
N ALA A 397 14.25 37.11 30.21
CA ALA A 397 13.96 38.30 29.41
C ALA A 397 14.95 39.43 29.68
N ARG A 398 15.36 39.63 30.94
CA ARG A 398 16.41 40.60 31.30
C ARG A 398 17.77 40.19 30.76
N ARG A 399 18.16 38.93 30.96
CA ARG A 399 19.48 38.40 30.58
C ARG A 399 19.68 38.34 29.07
N LEU A 400 18.63 37.95 28.33
CA LEU A 400 18.63 37.78 26.87
C LEU A 400 18.22 39.06 26.12
N GLY A 401 17.87 40.13 26.84
CA GLY A 401 17.55 41.43 26.23
C GLY A 401 16.26 41.42 25.43
N TYR A 402 15.18 40.84 25.97
CA TYR A 402 13.90 40.82 25.28
C TYR A 402 13.34 42.23 25.11
N GLU A 403 12.91 42.52 23.89
CA GLU A 403 12.27 43.78 23.52
C GLU A 403 11.02 44.02 24.38
N GLY A 404 10.89 45.24 24.93
CA GLY A 404 9.83 45.60 25.88
C GLY A 404 10.06 45.17 27.33
N GLY A 405 11.18 44.48 27.61
CA GLY A 405 11.65 44.18 28.96
C GLY A 405 11.00 42.95 29.61
N MET A 406 11.14 42.87 30.93
CA MET A 406 10.88 41.67 31.74
C MET A 406 9.43 41.19 31.75
N ASN A 407 8.47 41.89 31.14
CA ASN A 407 7.07 41.46 31.08
C ASN A 407 6.78 40.53 29.89
N TYR A 408 7.63 40.53 28.85
CA TYR A 408 7.41 39.79 27.60
C TYR A 408 8.26 38.52 27.49
N PHE A 409 8.31 37.75 28.57
CA PHE A 409 8.90 36.42 28.60
C PHE A 409 7.94 35.36 28.05
N GLY A 410 8.43 34.13 27.87
CA GLY A 410 7.70 33.05 27.20
C GLY A 410 6.39 32.69 27.89
N ARG A 411 5.32 32.58 27.10
CA ARG A 411 3.98 32.14 27.53
C ARG A 411 3.28 31.30 26.47
N GLY A 412 2.35 30.46 26.92
CA GLY A 412 1.39 29.78 26.05
C GLY A 412 1.80 28.35 25.70
N TYR A 413 1.15 27.77 24.69
CA TYR A 413 1.47 26.44 24.15
C TYR A 413 2.75 26.41 23.31
N ILE A 414 3.08 27.54 22.68
CA ILE A 414 4.33 27.76 21.96
C ILE A 414 4.89 29.09 22.46
N GLN A 415 6.04 29.05 23.13
CA GLN A 415 6.55 30.15 23.97
C GLN A 415 6.59 31.51 23.24
N LEU A 416 5.58 32.36 23.48
CA LEU A 416 5.51 33.71 22.92
C LEU A 416 6.39 34.68 23.71
N THR A 417 7.45 35.16 23.09
CA THR A 417 8.47 36.05 23.70
C THR A 417 8.58 37.37 22.95
N HIS A 418 9.18 38.41 23.53
CA HIS A 418 9.39 39.76 22.95
C HIS A 418 8.11 40.57 22.68
N LEU A 419 8.11 41.85 23.07
CA LEU A 419 7.00 42.80 22.83
C LEU A 419 6.54 42.86 21.37
N ARG A 420 7.48 42.85 20.41
CA ARG A 420 7.13 42.86 18.98
C ARG A 420 6.23 41.69 18.58
N ASN A 421 6.46 40.49 19.14
CA ASN A 421 5.66 39.32 18.78
C ASN A 421 4.28 39.42 19.41
N TYR A 422 4.16 39.94 20.65
CA TYR A 422 2.87 40.24 21.28
C TYR A 422 2.05 41.27 20.47
N LYS A 423 2.71 42.29 19.90
CA LYS A 423 2.05 43.26 19.00
C LYS A 423 1.55 42.59 17.72
N VAL A 424 2.44 41.89 17.00
CA VAL A 424 2.12 41.24 15.72
C VAL A 424 1.01 40.21 15.90
N ILE A 425 1.14 39.30 16.87
CA ILE A 425 0.16 38.25 17.08
C ILE A 425 -1.15 38.81 17.67
N GLY A 426 -1.06 39.83 18.53
CA GLY A 426 -2.23 40.52 19.09
C GLY A 426 -3.12 41.08 18.00
N GLU A 427 -2.55 41.80 17.03
CA GLU A 427 -3.29 42.28 15.85
C GLU A 427 -3.83 41.11 15.02
N ARG A 428 -3.01 40.08 14.75
CA ARG A 428 -3.37 38.91 13.92
C ARG A 428 -4.54 38.10 14.46
N ILE A 429 -4.71 38.02 15.78
CA ILE A 429 -5.81 37.28 16.42
C ILE A 429 -6.98 38.18 16.86
N GLY A 430 -6.92 39.48 16.56
CA GLY A 430 -7.99 40.46 16.85
C GLY A 430 -8.03 40.98 18.28
N MET A 431 -6.94 40.83 19.04
CA MET A 431 -6.79 41.41 20.39
C MET A 431 -6.08 42.78 20.37
N GLY A 432 -5.28 43.06 19.35
CA GLY A 432 -4.46 44.25 19.21
C GLY A 432 -3.68 44.61 20.48
N GLU A 433 -3.73 45.88 20.85
CA GLU A 433 -3.11 46.45 22.06
C GLU A 433 -3.55 45.79 23.38
N ARG A 434 -4.68 45.07 23.41
CA ARG A 434 -5.13 44.38 24.64
C ARG A 434 -4.14 43.33 25.09
N LEU A 435 -3.57 42.55 24.16
CA LEU A 435 -2.59 41.50 24.47
C LEU A 435 -1.24 42.11 24.89
N VAL A 436 -0.90 43.29 24.36
CA VAL A 436 0.32 44.02 24.69
C VAL A 436 0.27 44.59 26.10
N LYS A 437 -0.88 45.16 26.49
CA LYS A 437 -1.12 45.76 27.81
C LYS A 437 -1.29 44.71 28.92
N ASN A 438 -1.74 43.51 28.55
CA ASN A 438 -2.06 42.41 29.46
C ASN A 438 -1.36 41.12 28.97
N PRO A 439 -0.02 41.04 29.01
CA PRO A 439 0.73 39.92 28.44
C PRO A 439 0.42 38.57 29.08
N GLU A 440 -0.08 38.55 30.33
CA GLU A 440 -0.56 37.36 31.01
C GLU A 440 -1.72 36.66 30.28
N LEU A 441 -2.48 37.38 29.44
CA LEU A 441 -3.54 36.79 28.63
C LEU A 441 -3.00 35.73 27.67
N ALA A 442 -1.73 35.81 27.24
CA ALA A 442 -1.10 34.79 26.40
C ALA A 442 -0.97 33.42 27.09
N GLY A 443 -1.07 33.37 28.42
CA GLY A 443 -1.09 32.14 29.22
C GLY A 443 -2.49 31.57 29.46
N THR A 444 -3.56 32.19 28.93
CA THR A 444 -4.92 31.62 29.03
C THR A 444 -5.14 30.59 27.92
N PRO A 445 -5.82 29.45 28.18
CA PRO A 445 -6.01 28.39 27.18
C PRO A 445 -6.59 28.86 25.85
N GLU A 446 -7.57 29.77 25.87
CA GLU A 446 -8.24 30.29 24.68
C GLU A 446 -7.29 31.14 23.81
N VAL A 447 -6.51 32.03 24.45
CA VAL A 447 -5.58 32.90 23.73
C VAL A 447 -4.37 32.10 23.27
N ALA A 448 -3.86 31.18 24.09
CA ALA A 448 -2.76 30.29 23.72
C ALA A 448 -3.14 29.41 22.50
N ALA A 449 -4.36 28.89 22.45
CA ALA A 449 -4.87 28.14 21.29
C ALA A 449 -4.95 29.01 20.04
N ALA A 450 -5.44 30.26 20.17
CA ALA A 450 -5.50 31.21 19.05
C ALA A 450 -4.09 31.58 18.53
N VAL A 451 -3.13 31.81 19.43
CA VAL A 451 -1.72 32.08 19.09
C VAL A 451 -1.11 30.88 18.37
N LEU A 452 -1.31 29.66 18.87
CA LEU A 452 -0.82 28.42 18.25
C LEU A 452 -1.35 28.26 16.82
N ALA A 453 -2.67 28.37 16.63
CA ALA A 453 -3.31 28.19 15.34
C ALA A 453 -2.86 29.23 14.31
N ALA A 454 -2.82 30.51 14.70
CA ALA A 454 -2.32 31.58 13.83
C ALA A 454 -0.85 31.36 13.44
N PHE A 455 0.00 30.97 14.39
CA PHE A 455 1.39 30.62 14.12
C PHE A 455 1.51 29.46 13.13
N PHE A 456 0.72 28.40 13.32
CA PHE A 456 0.76 27.21 12.47
C PHE A 456 0.43 27.53 11.02
N LYS A 457 -0.55 28.42 10.80
CA LYS A 457 -0.94 28.88 9.47
C LYS A 457 0.15 29.76 8.86
N ASP A 458 0.58 30.79 9.57
CA ASP A 458 1.45 31.83 9.03
C ASP A 458 2.87 31.32 8.75
N ASN A 459 3.30 30.22 9.40
CA ASN A 459 4.64 29.62 9.25
C ASN A 459 4.64 28.29 8.47
N ASN A 460 3.59 28.00 7.70
CA ASN A 460 3.47 26.78 6.86
C ASN A 460 3.54 25.45 7.65
N VAL A 461 3.38 25.49 8.98
CA VAL A 461 3.40 24.30 9.84
C VAL A 461 2.20 23.42 9.55
N ALA A 462 1.01 24.03 9.41
CA ALA A 462 -0.22 23.29 9.14
C ALA A 462 -0.17 22.51 7.82
N ASN A 463 0.39 23.11 6.76
CA ASN A 463 0.54 22.45 5.46
C ASN A 463 1.52 21.26 5.54
N LEU A 464 2.65 21.42 6.25
CA LEU A 464 3.61 20.33 6.47
C LEU A 464 3.00 19.19 7.30
N ALA A 465 2.27 19.55 8.37
CA ALA A 465 1.58 18.59 9.23
C ALA A 465 0.46 17.86 8.49
N SER A 466 -0.34 18.56 7.68
CA SER A 466 -1.41 17.97 6.86
C SER A 466 -0.86 16.89 5.91
N LYS A 467 0.33 17.11 5.33
CA LYS A 467 1.06 16.12 4.51
C LYS A 467 1.76 15.01 5.33
N GLY A 468 1.61 14.99 6.65
CA GLY A 468 2.25 14.02 7.55
C GLY A 468 3.74 14.25 7.81
N ASN A 469 4.30 15.38 7.37
CA ASN A 469 5.71 15.74 7.53
C ASN A 469 5.95 16.48 8.87
N PHE A 470 5.74 15.77 9.98
CA PHE A 470 5.85 16.32 11.34
C PHE A 470 7.26 16.76 11.71
N ILE A 471 8.30 16.11 11.15
CA ILE A 471 9.69 16.49 11.41
C ILE A 471 9.99 17.86 10.79
N ALA A 472 9.57 18.09 9.53
CA ALA A 472 9.69 19.41 8.92
C ALA A 472 8.81 20.46 9.63
N ALA A 473 7.61 20.06 10.08
CA ALA A 473 6.71 20.94 10.83
C ALA A 473 7.29 21.40 12.18
N ARG A 474 8.28 20.71 12.75
CA ARG A 474 8.97 21.10 14.00
C ARG A 474 9.84 22.33 13.81
N ARG A 475 10.56 22.38 12.69
CA ARG A 475 11.61 23.38 12.48
C ARG A 475 11.13 24.83 12.64
N PRO A 476 9.94 25.23 12.15
CA PRO A 476 9.42 26.57 12.39
C PRO A 476 9.03 26.83 13.86
N VAL A 477 8.49 25.82 14.56
CA VAL A 477 8.06 25.94 15.96
C VAL A 477 9.27 26.09 16.90
N ASN A 478 10.25 25.21 16.75
CA ASN A 478 11.53 25.29 17.44
C ASN A 478 12.57 24.50 16.64
N PRO A 479 13.68 25.11 16.17
CA PRO A 479 14.68 24.46 15.34
C PRO A 479 15.64 23.58 16.17
N ASP A 480 15.09 22.63 16.94
CA ASP A 480 15.83 21.66 17.73
C ASP A 480 15.88 20.27 17.07
N LEU A 481 16.57 19.33 17.70
CA LEU A 481 16.67 17.93 17.24
C LEU A 481 15.46 17.07 17.66
N ASN A 482 14.41 17.67 18.25
CA ASN A 482 13.28 16.93 18.82
C ASN A 482 12.19 16.61 17.80
N GLY A 483 12.34 16.97 16.52
CA GLY A 483 11.34 16.72 15.48
C GLY A 483 10.88 15.26 15.40
N ARG A 484 11.79 14.30 15.57
CA ARG A 484 11.45 12.86 15.61
C ARG A 484 10.63 12.48 16.85
N SER A 485 10.94 13.06 18.01
CA SER A 485 10.23 12.81 19.27
C SER A 485 8.80 13.36 19.22
N VAL A 486 8.64 14.61 18.76
CA VAL A 486 7.32 15.24 18.58
C VAL A 486 6.50 14.50 17.53
N ALA A 487 7.12 14.09 16.40
CA ALA A 487 6.46 13.28 15.39
C ALA A 487 5.96 11.93 15.92
N ARG A 488 6.68 11.30 16.86
CA ARG A 488 6.24 10.06 17.53
C ARG A 488 5.06 10.31 18.45
N LYS A 489 5.07 11.41 19.22
CA LYS A 489 3.93 11.80 20.08
C LYS A 489 2.66 12.05 19.26
N ALA A 490 2.77 12.61 18.06
CA ALA A 490 1.62 12.84 17.17
C ALA A 490 0.84 11.58 16.80
N LEU A 491 1.50 10.41 16.74
CA LEU A 491 0.83 9.14 16.43
C LEU A 491 -0.26 8.78 17.46
N LYS A 492 -0.11 9.20 18.72
CA LYS A 492 -1.09 8.97 19.79
C LYS A 492 -2.43 9.66 19.54
N TYR A 493 -2.39 10.75 18.75
CA TYR A 493 -3.51 11.69 18.59
C TYR A 493 -4.16 11.64 17.22
N GLU A 494 -3.73 10.72 16.33
CA GLU A 494 -4.34 10.58 15.00
C GLU A 494 -5.82 10.21 15.16
N VAL A 495 -6.72 11.01 14.58
CA VAL A 495 -8.15 10.72 14.48
C VAL A 495 -8.39 10.15 13.08
N ASN A 496 -8.85 8.89 13.01
CA ASN A 496 -9.21 8.23 11.74
C ASN A 496 -10.56 8.72 11.23
#